data_AF-A0A3D4NFV3-F1
#
_entry.id   AF-A0A3D4NFV3-F1
#
_cell.length_a   1.000
_cell.length_b   1.000
_cell.length_c   1.000
_cell.angle_alpha   90.00
_cell.angle_beta   90.00
_cell.angle_gamma   90.00
#
_symmetry.space_group_name_H-M   'P 1'
#
loop_
_entity.id
_entity.type
_entity.pdbx_description
1 polymer ?
#
loop_
_entity_poly.entity_id
_entity_poly.type
_entity_poly.pdbx_seq_one_letter_code
_entity_poly.pdbx_strand_id
1 'polypeptide(L)'
;PSVRAKSKHSATLKQHKYIDYTRALDATQLYLNEIGFSPLLSPEEEVHFARLSQSGDPAGRKRMIESNLRLVVKIARRYVNRGLSLLDLIEEGNLGLIRAVEKFDPERGFRF
;
A
#
# COMPACT_ATOMS: atom_id res chain seq x y z
N PRO A 1 52.97 32.27 -29.31
CA PRO A 1 51.79 33.16 -29.32
C PRO A 1 50.55 32.42 -28.81
N SER A 2 50.18 32.73 -27.57
CA SER A 2 49.01 32.26 -26.82
C SER A 2 47.78 33.08 -27.18
N VAL A 3 46.62 32.46 -27.44
CA VAL A 3 45.28 33.03 -27.21
C VAL A 3 44.27 31.87 -27.08
N ARG A 4 43.96 31.40 -25.87
CA ARG A 4 42.83 31.81 -24.98
C ARG A 4 41.64 30.84 -25.06
N ALA A 5 41.47 30.11 -23.96
CA ALA A 5 40.30 29.33 -23.60
C ALA A 5 39.01 30.17 -23.57
N LYS A 6 37.89 29.54 -23.93
CA LYS A 6 36.57 29.90 -23.41
C LYS A 6 35.83 28.63 -23.01
N SER A 7 35.69 28.44 -21.71
CA SER A 7 34.72 27.55 -21.11
C SER A 7 33.31 28.04 -21.45
N LYS A 8 32.39 27.09 -21.65
CA LYS A 8 30.96 27.36 -21.48
C LYS A 8 30.44 26.41 -20.43
N HIS A 9 30.30 26.96 -19.23
CA HIS A 9 29.54 26.38 -18.14
C HIS A 9 28.04 26.37 -18.46
N SER A 10 27.40 25.37 -17.87
CA SER A 10 26.04 25.40 -17.32
C SER A 10 24.88 25.29 -18.32
N ALA A 11 24.42 24.05 -18.48
CA ALA A 11 23.00 23.77 -18.50
C ALA A 11 22.74 22.54 -17.64
N THR A 12 22.92 22.67 -16.32
CA THR A 12 22.32 21.72 -15.36
C THR A 12 20.82 21.98 -15.37
N LEU A 13 20.14 21.42 -16.38
CA LEU A 13 18.68 21.44 -16.44
C LEU A 13 18.18 20.62 -15.25
N LYS A 14 17.52 21.32 -14.32
CA LYS A 14 16.78 20.75 -13.20
C LYS A 14 15.91 19.61 -13.71
N GLN A 15 16.32 18.40 -13.38
CA GLN A 15 15.59 17.16 -13.61
C GLN A 15 14.35 17.20 -12.70
N HIS A 16 13.32 17.91 -13.14
CA HIS A 16 11.99 17.79 -12.53
C HIS A 16 11.60 16.33 -12.67
N LYS A 17 11.44 15.65 -11.53
CA LYS A 17 10.98 14.26 -11.42
C LYS A 17 9.66 14.12 -12.19
N TYR A 18 9.73 13.76 -13.46
CA TYR A 18 8.60 13.16 -14.15
C TYR A 18 8.40 11.80 -13.49
N ILE A 19 7.30 11.64 -12.77
CA ILE A 19 6.83 10.33 -12.34
C ILE A 19 6.65 9.52 -13.62
N ASP A 20 7.37 8.41 -13.74
CA ASP A 20 7.21 7.47 -14.85
C ASP A 20 5.85 6.79 -14.69
N TYR A 21 4.82 7.41 -15.26
CA TYR A 21 3.44 6.94 -15.19
C TYR A 21 3.30 5.52 -15.77
N THR A 22 4.13 5.15 -16.75
CA THR A 22 4.11 3.80 -17.34
C THR A 22 4.54 2.75 -16.32
N ARG A 23 5.61 3.00 -15.57
CA ARG A 23 6.05 2.12 -14.47
C ARG A 23 5.10 2.13 -13.28
N ALA A 24 4.53 3.28 -12.94
CA ALA A 24 3.57 3.38 -11.83
C ALA A 24 2.26 2.64 -12.15
N LEU A 25 1.80 2.68 -13.40
CA LEU A 25 0.66 1.90 -13.87
C LEU A 25 0.95 0.39 -13.81
N ASP A 26 2.15 -0.02 -14.20
CA ASP A 26 2.60 -1.42 -14.13
C ASP A 26 2.64 -1.93 -12.68
N ALA A 27 3.28 -1.20 -11.76
CA ALA A 27 3.34 -1.54 -10.34
C ALA A 27 1.96 -1.59 -9.68
N THR A 28 1.08 -0.64 -10.01
CA THR A 28 -0.30 -0.64 -9.52
C THR A 28 -1.05 -1.87 -10.00
N GLN A 29 -0.93 -2.23 -11.27
CA GLN A 29 -1.64 -3.37 -11.83
C GLN A 29 -1.14 -4.70 -11.26
N LEU A 30 0.18 -4.85 -11.09
CA LEU A 30 0.79 -6.01 -10.44
C LEU A 30 0.23 -6.21 -9.03
N TYR A 31 0.24 -5.16 -8.21
CA TYR A 31 -0.29 -5.21 -6.85
C TYR A 31 -1.79 -5.58 -6.82
N LEU A 32 -2.60 -4.95 -7.67
CA LEU A 32 -4.04 -5.23 -7.72
C LEU A 32 -4.34 -6.67 -8.13
N ASN A 33 -3.53 -7.24 -9.02
CA ASN A 33 -3.64 -8.64 -9.41
C ASN A 33 -3.32 -9.55 -8.23
N GLU A 34 -2.21 -9.32 -7.52
CA GLU A 34 -1.78 -10.15 -6.38
C GLU A 34 -2.84 -10.22 -5.28
N ILE A 35 -3.40 -9.08 -4.87
CA ILE A 35 -4.41 -9.05 -3.80
C ILE A 35 -5.78 -9.57 -4.24
N GLY A 36 -6.02 -9.69 -5.54
CA GLY A 36 -7.28 -10.14 -6.11
C GLY A 36 -7.56 -11.62 -5.82
N PHE A 37 -6.52 -12.42 -5.61
CA PHE A 37 -6.63 -13.87 -5.40
C PHE A 37 -6.87 -14.27 -3.95
N SER A 38 -6.71 -13.36 -2.98
CA SER A 38 -6.91 -13.66 -1.56
C SER A 38 -8.41 -13.86 -1.26
N PRO A 39 -8.84 -15.04 -0.77
CA PRO A 39 -10.23 -15.27 -0.41
C PRO A 39 -10.66 -14.39 0.78
N LEU A 40 -11.89 -13.87 0.71
CA LEU A 40 -12.51 -13.15 1.83
C LEU A 40 -12.75 -14.11 3.01
N LEU A 41 -12.83 -13.55 4.22
CA LEU A 41 -13.16 -14.31 5.42
C LEU A 41 -14.68 -14.31 5.66
N SER A 42 -15.21 -15.45 6.08
CA SER A 42 -16.51 -15.52 6.74
C SER A 42 -16.45 -14.88 8.13
N PRO A 43 -17.59 -14.50 8.73
CA PRO A 43 -17.62 -14.01 10.11
C PRO A 43 -16.97 -14.98 11.12
N GLU A 44 -17.18 -16.28 10.94
CA GLU A 44 -16.61 -17.32 11.80
C GLU A 44 -15.09 -17.42 11.62
N GLU A 45 -14.62 -17.31 10.37
CA GLU A 45 -13.19 -17.29 10.06
C GLU A 45 -12.50 -16.03 10.61
N GLU A 46 -13.15 -14.86 10.57
CA GLU A 46 -12.64 -13.64 11.18
C GLU A 46 -12.35 -13.84 12.67
N VAL A 47 -13.31 -14.42 13.41
CA VAL A 47 -13.13 -14.72 14.84
C VAL A 47 -11.98 -15.70 15.05
N HIS A 48 -11.89 -16.75 14.24
CA HIS A 48 -10.82 -17.75 14.33
C HIS A 48 -9.43 -17.14 14.11
N PHE A 49 -9.22 -16.43 13.00
CA PHE A 49 -7.92 -15.85 12.67
C PHE A 49 -7.58 -14.65 13.56
N ALA A 50 -8.57 -13.91 14.06
CA ALA A 50 -8.36 -12.86 15.06
C ALA A 50 -7.80 -13.41 16.37
N ARG A 51 -8.37 -14.51 16.88
CA ARG A 51 -7.84 -15.17 18.10
C ARG A 51 -6.41 -15.68 17.89
N LEU A 52 -6.12 -16.27 16.73
CA LEU A 52 -4.76 -16.68 16.37
C LEU A 52 -3.81 -15.47 16.35
N SER A 53 -4.20 -14.39 15.67
CA SER A 53 -3.42 -13.14 15.62
C SER A 53 -3.14 -12.58 17.02
N GLN A 54 -4.14 -12.57 17.91
CA GLN A 54 -3.99 -12.13 19.30
C GLN A 54 -3.04 -13.03 20.12
N SER A 55 -3.03 -14.34 19.85
CA SER A 55 -2.05 -15.26 20.47
C SER A 55 -0.63 -15.10 19.93
N GLY A 56 -0.40 -14.18 18.99
CA GLY A 56 0.89 -13.94 18.36
C GLY A 56 1.19 -14.87 17.18
N ASP A 57 0.20 -15.60 16.66
CA ASP A 57 0.37 -16.47 15.50
C ASP A 57 0.55 -15.64 14.21
N PRO A 58 1.73 -15.70 13.56
CA PRO A 58 1.97 -14.97 12.32
C PRO A 58 1.03 -15.36 11.18
N ALA A 59 0.58 -16.61 11.13
CA ALA A 59 -0.33 -17.10 10.09
C ALA A 59 -1.73 -16.49 10.24
N GLY A 60 -2.24 -16.40 11.47
CA GLY A 60 -3.50 -15.72 11.77
C GLY A 60 -3.47 -14.25 11.38
N ARG A 61 -2.42 -13.54 11.81
CA ARG A 61 -2.18 -12.14 11.45
C ARG A 61 -2.10 -11.94 9.94
N LYS A 62 -1.29 -12.76 9.26
CA LYS A 62 -1.12 -12.70 7.81
C LYS A 62 -2.46 -12.90 7.08
N ARG A 63 -3.23 -13.92 7.48
CA ARG A 63 -4.52 -14.23 6.86
C ARG A 63 -5.51 -13.08 6.98
N MET A 64 -5.60 -12.45 8.16
CA MET A 64 -6.45 -11.28 8.37
C MET A 64 -6.03 -10.10 7.48
N ILE A 65 -4.73 -9.82 7.37
CA ILE A 65 -4.23 -8.72 6.54
C ILE A 65 -4.57 -8.98 5.06
N GLU A 66 -4.17 -10.14 4.54
CA GLU A 66 -4.31 -10.47 3.11
C GLU A 66 -5.77 -10.51 2.65
N SER A 67 -6.70 -10.98 3.48
CA SER A 67 -8.12 -10.98 3.15
C SER A 67 -8.75 -9.59 3.06
N ASN A 68 -8.10 -8.57 3.63
CA ASN A 68 -8.64 -7.22 3.75
C ASN A 68 -7.93 -6.16 2.88
N LEU A 69 -6.87 -6.52 2.13
CA LEU A 69 -6.16 -5.58 1.25
C LEU A 69 -7.08 -4.95 0.19
N ARG A 70 -8.08 -5.69 -0.30
CA ARG A 70 -9.08 -5.17 -1.25
C ARG A 70 -9.93 -4.05 -0.66
N LEU A 71 -10.20 -4.10 0.65
CA LEU A 71 -10.92 -3.03 1.36
C LEU A 71 -10.06 -1.77 1.42
N VAL A 72 -8.75 -1.90 1.69
CA VAL A 72 -7.81 -0.77 1.69
C VAL A 72 -7.85 -0.04 0.35
N VAL A 73 -7.70 -0.77 -0.76
CA VAL A 73 -7.77 -0.18 -2.10
C VAL A 73 -9.10 0.53 -2.36
N LYS A 74 -10.22 -0.08 -1.95
CA LYS A 74 -11.56 0.51 -2.10
C LYS A 74 -11.68 1.85 -1.36
N ILE A 75 -11.08 1.96 -0.17
CA ILE A 75 -11.08 3.19 0.63
C ILE A 75 -10.10 4.21 0.02
N ALA A 76 -8.87 3.81 -0.29
CA ALA A 76 -7.81 4.67 -0.86
C ALA A 76 -8.27 5.37 -2.15
N ARG A 77 -9.03 4.68 -3.01
CA ARG A 77 -9.61 5.27 -4.23
C ARG A 77 -10.48 6.51 -3.99
N ARG A 78 -11.04 6.69 -2.79
CA ARG A 78 -11.84 7.89 -2.43
C ARG A 78 -10.97 9.13 -2.15
N TYR A 79 -9.67 8.95 -1.95
CA TYR A 79 -8.73 9.99 -1.55
C TYR A 79 -7.74 10.38 -2.66
N VAL A 80 -7.89 9.82 -3.87
CA VAL A 80 -7.09 10.21 -5.04
C VAL A 80 -7.30 11.69 -5.41
N ASN A 81 -6.37 12.26 -6.18
CA ASN A 81 -6.37 13.66 -6.61
C ASN A 81 -6.23 14.69 -5.47
N ARG A 82 -5.68 14.29 -4.32
CA ARG A 82 -5.42 15.15 -3.16
C ARG A 82 -3.94 15.37 -2.86
N GLY A 83 -3.08 15.16 -3.85
CA GLY A 83 -1.63 15.39 -3.75
C GLY A 83 -0.77 14.15 -3.44
N LEU A 84 -1.38 12.98 -3.30
CA LEU A 84 -0.69 11.68 -3.18
C LEU A 84 -1.08 10.76 -4.34
N SER A 85 -0.17 9.86 -4.73
CA SER A 85 -0.48 8.82 -5.71
C SER A 85 -1.39 7.75 -5.08
N LEU A 86 -2.07 6.95 -5.92
CA LEU A 86 -2.89 5.84 -5.42
C LEU A 86 -2.05 4.83 -4.64
N LEU A 87 -0.81 4.55 -5.06
CA LEU A 87 0.10 3.65 -4.37
C LEU A 87 0.45 4.18 -2.98
N ASP A 88 0.79 5.47 -2.86
CA ASP A 88 1.10 6.06 -1.55
C ASP A 88 -0.09 5.96 -0.58
N LEU A 89 -1.31 6.21 -1.08
CA LEU A 89 -2.53 6.08 -0.28
C LEU A 89 -2.81 4.63 0.13
N ILE A 90 -2.50 3.66 -0.73
CA ILE A 90 -2.61 2.23 -0.43
C ILE A 90 -1.60 1.84 0.64
N GLU A 91 -0.34 2.26 0.53
CA GLU A 91 0.70 1.95 1.52
C GLU A 91 0.33 2.48 2.92
N GLU A 92 -0.08 3.74 3.03
CA GLU A 92 -0.55 4.30 4.30
C GLU A 92 -1.80 3.57 4.83
N GLY A 93 -2.71 3.21 3.93
CA GLY A 93 -3.89 2.40 4.27
C GLY A 93 -3.53 1.00 4.79
N ASN A 94 -2.51 0.36 4.20
CA ASN A 94 -2.01 -0.96 4.61
C ASN A 94 -1.37 -0.87 6.00
N LEU A 95 -0.62 0.19 6.29
CA LEU A 95 -0.10 0.45 7.65
C LEU A 95 -1.23 0.60 8.66
N GLY A 96 -2.30 1.31 8.28
CA GLY A 96 -3.52 1.40 9.09
C GLY A 96 -4.18 0.04 9.34
N LEU A 97 -4.31 -0.78 8.29
CA LEU A 97 -4.86 -2.13 8.37
C LEU A 97 -4.05 -3.02 9.32
N ILE A 98 -2.73 -3.01 9.21
CA ILE A 98 -1.84 -3.80 10.08
C ILE A 98 -2.08 -3.45 11.55
N ARG A 99 -2.12 -2.15 11.87
CA ARG A 99 -2.41 -1.67 13.24
C ARG A 99 -3.82 -2.03 13.70
N ALA A 100 -4.80 -2.07 12.78
CA ALA A 100 -6.16 -2.48 13.08
C ALA A 100 -6.23 -3.97 13.43
N VAL A 101 -5.55 -4.82 12.67
CA VAL A 101 -5.43 -6.27 12.95
C VAL A 101 -4.76 -6.52 14.30
N GLU A 102 -3.69 -5.78 14.62
CA GLU A 102 -2.99 -5.89 15.91
C GLU A 102 -3.85 -5.54 17.13
N LYS A 103 -4.85 -4.68 16.94
CA LYS A 103 -5.72 -4.18 18.02
C LYS A 103 -7.13 -4.77 17.98
N PHE A 104 -7.44 -5.59 16.99
CA PHE A 104 -8.78 -6.12 16.82
C PHE A 104 -9.10 -7.09 17.95
N ASP A 105 -10.33 -6.98 18.46
CA ASP A 105 -10.84 -7.81 19.52
C ASP A 105 -12.14 -8.49 19.06
N PRO A 106 -12.09 -9.79 18.72
CA PRO A 106 -13.26 -10.50 18.22
C PRO A 106 -14.35 -10.69 19.29
N GLU A 107 -14.01 -10.57 20.59
CA GLU A 107 -14.95 -10.78 21.68
C GLU A 107 -15.92 -9.60 21.88
N ARG A 108 -15.63 -8.46 21.23
CA ARG A 108 -16.53 -7.29 21.22
C ARG A 108 -17.76 -7.47 20.34
N GLY A 109 -17.83 -8.54 19.53
CA GLY A 109 -18.99 -8.86 18.69
C GLY A 109 -19.15 -7.98 17.45
N PHE A 110 -18.14 -7.19 17.09
CA PHE A 110 -18.13 -6.43 15.83
C PHE A 110 -17.36 -7.19 14.76
N ARG A 111 -17.79 -7.03 13.50
CA ARG A 111 -17.04 -7.49 12.34
C ARG A 111 -15.74 -6.70 12.21
N PHE A 112 -14.74 -7.36 11.63
CA PHE A 112 -13.56 -6.66 11.15
C PHE A 112 -13.90 -5.75 9.96
#